data_AF-A0A3M1LML6-F1
#
_entry.id   AF-A0A3M1LML6-F1
#
_cell.length_a   1.000
_cell.length_b   1.000
_cell.length_c   1.000
_cell.angle_alpha   90.00
_cell.angle_beta   90.00
_cell.angle_gamma   90.00
#
_symmetry.space_group_name_H-M   'P 1'
#
loop_
_entity.id
_entity.type
_entity.pdbx_description
1 polymer ?
#
loop_
_entity_poly.entity_id
_entity_poly.type
_entity_poly.pdbx_seq_one_letter_code
_entity_poly.pdbx_strand_id
1 'polypeptide(L)'
;RTGVGELYPEAQAHTRVPAGHPEGYLEAFANIYRNFAICLQARLEGRQPDPLYTDFPTVDDGVRGMQFIYKVVESSNSDQKWTPF
;
A
#
# COMPACT_ATOMS: atom_id res chain seq x y z
N ARG A 1 20.24 13.43 -0.83
CA ARG A 1 20.00 13.00 0.57
C ARG A 1 18.72 13.70 1.00
N THR A 2 17.59 13.08 1.31
CA THR A 2 17.13 11.72 1.69
C THR A 2 17.49 10.55 0.76
N GLY A 3 17.50 9.31 1.28
CA GLY A 3 17.63 8.02 0.57
C GLY A 3 18.96 7.61 -0.14
N VAL A 4 19.80 8.54 -0.59
CA VAL A 4 21.07 8.38 -1.37
C VAL A 4 20.93 7.81 -2.79
N GLY A 5 21.49 8.52 -3.78
CA GLY A 5 21.42 8.18 -5.20
C GLY A 5 20.16 8.71 -5.88
N GLU A 6 20.02 8.43 -7.17
CA GLU A 6 18.76 8.63 -7.90
C GLU A 6 17.85 7.43 -7.60
N LEU A 7 16.77 7.69 -6.86
CA LEU A 7 15.74 6.69 -6.54
C LEU A 7 14.45 7.03 -7.28
N TYR A 8 13.58 6.04 -7.43
CA TYR A 8 12.24 6.25 -7.96
C TYR A 8 11.47 7.33 -7.14
N PRO A 9 10.63 8.17 -7.78
CA PRO A 9 9.91 9.25 -7.10
C PRO A 9 9.15 8.82 -5.85
N GLU A 10 8.56 7.62 -5.88
CA GLU A 10 7.82 6.99 -4.78
C GLU A 10 8.74 6.77 -3.57
N ALA A 11 9.92 6.22 -3.79
CA ALA A 11 10.90 6.00 -2.73
C ALA A 11 11.37 7.34 -2.12
N GLN A 12 11.58 8.37 -2.96
CA GLN A 12 11.96 9.70 -2.48
C GLN A 12 10.85 10.37 -1.66
N ALA A 13 9.59 10.20 -2.08
CA ALA A 13 8.44 10.76 -1.38
C ALA A 13 8.21 10.12 0.00
N HIS A 14 8.56 8.84 0.16
CA HIS A 14 8.23 8.05 1.36
C HIS A 14 9.38 7.87 2.36
N THR A 15 10.62 8.21 1.97
CA THR A 15 11.79 8.22 2.87
C THR A 15 11.83 9.51 3.68
N ARG A 16 11.97 9.40 5.00
CA ARG A 16 12.01 10.52 5.95
C ARG A 16 13.41 10.82 6.45
N VAL A 17 14.21 9.80 6.74
CA VAL A 17 15.54 9.97 7.36
C VAL A 17 16.69 9.67 6.40
N PRO A 18 17.88 10.24 6.62
CA PRO A 18 19.04 9.96 5.78
C PRO A 18 19.44 8.48 5.85
N ALA A 19 20.02 7.97 4.75
CA ALA A 19 20.56 6.62 4.72
C ALA A 19 21.48 6.35 5.93
N GLY A 20 21.32 5.17 6.53
CA GLY A 20 21.98 4.79 7.78
C GLY A 20 21.13 5.03 9.05
N HIS A 21 20.03 5.78 8.96
CA HIS A 21 19.06 5.90 10.05
C HIS A 21 17.90 4.94 9.79
N PRO A 22 17.58 4.03 10.73
CA PRO A 22 16.56 3.02 10.50
C PRO A 22 15.16 3.64 10.47
N GLU A 23 14.41 3.30 9.43
CA GLU A 23 12.95 3.36 9.39
C GLU A 23 12.40 1.94 9.55
N GLY A 24 11.14 1.82 9.93
CA GLY A 24 10.50 0.52 10.07
C GLY A 24 8.99 0.60 10.04
N TYR A 25 8.37 -0.19 10.91
CA TYR A 25 6.94 -0.43 10.91
C TYR A 25 6.12 0.85 11.06
N LEU A 26 6.52 1.76 11.94
CA LEU A 26 5.79 3.01 12.20
C LEU A 26 5.86 3.95 10.99
N GLU A 27 7.02 4.08 10.37
CA GLU A 27 7.22 4.90 9.17
C GLU A 27 6.45 4.34 7.97
N ALA A 28 6.40 3.01 7.83
CA ALA A 28 5.62 2.33 6.82
C ALA A 28 4.11 2.61 7.00
N PHE A 29 3.59 2.46 8.22
CA PHE A 29 2.19 2.82 8.51
C PHE A 29 1.91 4.31 8.28
N ALA A 30 2.83 5.18 8.69
CA ALA A 30 2.70 6.61 8.46
C ALA A 30 2.66 6.96 6.96
N ASN A 31 3.34 6.19 6.09
CA ASN A 31 3.23 6.36 4.64
C ASN A 31 1.82 6.07 4.12
N ILE A 32 1.20 4.96 4.55
CA ILE A 32 -0.17 4.60 4.17
C ILE A 32 -1.15 5.71 4.58
N TYR A 33 -1.10 6.14 5.84
CA TYR A 33 -2.00 7.19 6.34
C TYR A 33 -1.79 8.53 5.65
N ARG A 34 -0.54 8.92 5.39
CA ARG A 34 -0.22 10.18 4.71
C ARG A 34 -0.76 10.19 3.28
N ASN A 35 -0.57 9.10 2.54
CA ASN A 35 -1.03 8.96 1.17
C ASN A 35 -2.56 9.01 1.08
N PHE A 36 -3.24 8.28 1.95
CA PHE A 36 -4.69 8.34 2.08
C PHE A 36 -5.18 9.76 2.40
N ALA A 37 -4.57 10.45 3.36
CA ALA A 37 -4.97 11.79 3.77
C ALA A 37 -4.80 12.82 2.63
N ILE A 38 -3.70 12.76 1.88
CA ILE A 38 -3.47 13.63 0.71
C ILE A 38 -4.55 13.40 -0.35
N CYS A 39 -4.86 12.14 -0.65
CA CYS A 39 -5.89 11.78 -1.63
C CYS A 39 -7.30 12.19 -1.16
N LEU A 40 -7.59 12.06 0.13
CA LEU A 40 -8.86 12.49 0.73
C LEU A 40 -9.02 14.00 0.60
N GLN A 41 -8.01 14.78 1.00
CA GLN A 41 -8.02 16.24 0.87
C GLN A 41 -8.23 16.68 -0.58
N ALA A 42 -7.53 16.04 -1.54
CA ALA A 42 -7.72 16.30 -2.96
C ALA A 42 -9.18 16.15 -3.39
N ARG A 43 -9.82 15.05 -3.00
CA ARG A 43 -11.22 14.78 -3.34
C ARG A 43 -12.18 15.78 -2.68
N LEU A 44 -11.95 16.15 -1.42
CA LEU A 44 -12.77 17.14 -0.72
C LEU A 44 -12.69 18.53 -1.36
N GLU A 45 -11.54 18.87 -1.94
CA GLU A 45 -11.31 20.12 -2.69
C GLU A 45 -11.78 20.04 -4.16
N GLY A 46 -12.34 18.91 -4.59
CA GLY A 46 -12.79 18.71 -5.97
C GLY A 46 -11.65 18.56 -7.00
N ARG A 47 -10.41 18.32 -6.55
CA ARG A 47 -9.24 18.10 -7.40
C ARG A 47 -8.92 16.62 -7.53
N GLN A 48 -8.27 16.25 -8.63
CA GLN A 48 -7.78 14.88 -8.82
C GLN A 48 -6.58 14.62 -7.89
N PRO A 49 -6.53 13.47 -7.20
CA PRO A 49 -5.35 13.07 -6.44
C PRO A 49 -4.13 12.93 -7.34
N ASP A 50 -2.96 13.33 -6.83
CA ASP A 50 -1.69 13.08 -7.50
C ASP A 50 -1.39 11.57 -7.47
N PRO A 51 -1.14 10.93 -8.62
CA PRO A 51 -0.82 9.50 -8.70
C PRO A 51 0.29 9.06 -7.75
N LEU A 52 1.27 9.92 -7.46
CA LEU A 52 2.38 9.63 -6.53
C LEU A 52 1.91 9.23 -5.12
N TYR A 53 0.73 9.70 -4.69
CA TYR A 53 0.17 9.42 -3.37
C TYR A 53 -1.00 8.44 -3.41
N THR A 54 -1.26 7.80 -4.56
CA THR A 54 -2.31 6.79 -4.69
C THR A 54 -1.86 5.39 -4.25
N ASP A 55 -0.61 5.25 -3.82
CA ASP A 55 -0.06 4.01 -3.27
C ASP A 55 -0.53 3.78 -1.83
N PHE A 56 -1.72 3.22 -1.69
CA PHE A 56 -2.27 2.65 -0.46
C PHE A 56 -3.39 1.64 -0.80
N PRO A 57 -3.69 0.67 0.10
CA PRO A 57 -4.70 -0.34 -0.18
C PRO A 57 -6.08 0.27 -0.47
N THR A 58 -6.73 -0.28 -1.48
CA THR A 58 -8.10 0.06 -1.89
C THR A 58 -9.12 -0.92 -1.30
N VAL A 59 -10.41 -0.64 -1.53
CA VAL A 59 -11.48 -1.58 -1.19
C VAL A 59 -11.36 -2.89 -1.97
N ASP A 60 -10.90 -2.82 -3.23
CA ASP A 60 -10.73 -4.00 -4.09
C ASP A 60 -9.63 -4.92 -3.57
N ASP A 61 -8.55 -4.35 -3.03
CA ASP A 61 -7.49 -5.13 -2.36
C ASP A 61 -8.04 -5.88 -1.13
N GLY A 62 -8.94 -5.24 -0.38
CA GLY A 62 -9.64 -5.86 0.75
C GLY A 62 -10.54 -7.02 0.30
N VAL A 63 -11.35 -6.81 -0.75
CA VAL A 63 -12.20 -7.86 -1.33
C VAL A 63 -11.36 -9.04 -1.82
N ARG A 64 -10.26 -8.76 -2.52
CA ARG A 64 -9.30 -9.77 -2.97
C ARG A 64 -8.72 -10.56 -1.80
N GLY A 65 -8.39 -9.89 -0.70
CA GLY A 65 -7.93 -10.55 0.53
C GLY A 65 -8.96 -11.52 1.12
N MET A 66 -10.23 -11.13 1.14
CA MET A 66 -11.33 -12.00 1.59
C MET A 66 -11.52 -13.20 0.66
N GLN A 67 -11.47 -12.99 -0.66
CA GLN A 67 -11.55 -14.07 -1.65
C GLN A 67 -10.43 -15.08 -1.46
N PHE A 68 -9.20 -14.61 -1.20
CA PHE A 68 -8.07 -15.48 -0.89
C PHE A 68 -8.35 -16.35 0.35
N ILE A 69 -8.85 -15.76 1.45
CA ILE A 69 -9.21 -16.51 2.67
C ILE A 69 -10.24 -17.60 2.35
N TYR A 70 -11.30 -17.27 1.62
CA TYR A 70 -12.31 -18.24 1.22
C TYR A 70 -11.74 -19.39 0.41
N LYS A 71 -10.86 -19.09 -0.55
CA LYS A 71 -10.22 -20.10 -1.41
C LYS A 71 -9.29 -21.03 -0.65
N VAL A 72 -8.57 -20.51 0.35
CA VAL A 72 -7.73 -21.32 1.24
C VAL A 72 -8.58 -22.26 2.09
N VAL A 73 -9.71 -21.77 2.63
CA VAL A 73 -10.65 -22.61 3.41
C VAL A 73 -11.31 -23.68 2.53
N GLU A 74 -11.73 -23.32 1.30
CA GLU A 74 -12.27 -24.25 0.31
C GLU A 74 -11.27 -25.38 -0.01
N SER A 75 -10.01 -25.04 -0.27
CA SER A 75 -8.94 -26.00 -0.52
C SER A 75 -8.63 -26.90 0.69
N SER A 76 -8.70 -26.35 1.91
CA SER A 76 -8.50 -27.13 3.14
C SER A 76 -9.57 -28.20 3.32
N ASN A 77 -10.81 -27.92 2.95
CA ASN A 77 -11.96 -28.83 3.11
C ASN A 77 -12.18 -29.75 1.90
N SER A 78 -11.35 -29.66 0.86
CA SER A 78 -11.47 -30.43 -0.38
C SER A 78 -10.27 -31.36 -0.57
N ASP A 79 -10.45 -32.47 -1.27
CA ASP A 79 -9.34 -33.29 -1.76
C ASP A 79 -8.58 -32.59 -2.91
N GLN A 80 -9.26 -31.68 -3.62
CA GLN A 80 -8.65 -30.85 -4.66
C GLN A 80 -7.96 -29.63 -4.04
N LYS A 81 -6.62 -29.57 -4.16
CA LYS A 81 -5.79 -28.55 -3.49
C LYS A 81 -5.61 -27.24 -4.26
N TRP A 82 -5.82 -27.26 -5.58
CA TRP A 82 -5.77 -26.07 -6.43
C TRP A 82 -7.19 -25.67 -6.84
N THR A 83 -7.58 -24.46 -6.47
CA THR A 83 -8.88 -23.87 -6.80
C THR A 83 -8.69 -22.69 -7.77
N PRO A 84 -9.61 -22.46 -8.72
CA PRO A 84 -9.60 -21.25 -9.55
C PRO A 84 -9.75 -19.99 -8.68
N PHE A 85 -9.02 -18.92 -9.05
CA PHE A 85 -9.04 -17.61 -8.40
C PHE A 85 -9.81 -16.59 -9.23
#